data_AF-A0A225MHP2-F1
#
_entry.id   AF-A0A225MHP2-F1
#
_cell.length_a   1.000
_cell.length_b   1.000
_cell.length_c   1.000
_cell.angle_alpha   90.00
_cell.angle_beta   90.00
_cell.angle_gamma   90.00
#
_symmetry.space_group_name_H-M   'P 1'
#
loop_
_entity.id
_entity.type
_entity.pdbx_description
1 polymer ?
#
loop_
_entity_poly.entity_id
_entity_poly.type
_entity_poly.pdbx_seq_one_letter_code
_entity_poly.pdbx_strand_id
1 'polypeptide(L)'
;MPGFGSSKRPAFKPTAYGSTRRTRRVPRWLVLLLTGVVLGAGGLLFLQKNYGPPRLTVEQSEQLHNDLNNSNLDKQRLQSQLNQATRDLSAARSKIGSLTTQVQQAQAQVAKTASDLQLFVNAMPPGPRGTSPGIRSAAFENNAGNLDYQILIMQDPAKKIATYQGTLELVVAGNYTSGKHANITLPIGDTSLQQYVFVRGSVQLPDGFSARQVTIRLTDGNKRLSATRTLRVSR
;
A
#
# COMPACT_ATOMS: atom_id res chain seq x y z
N MET A 1 82.46 -94.40 -103.88
CA MET A 1 81.90 -93.96 -105.18
C MET A 1 80.87 -92.84 -104.93
N PRO A 2 80.67 -91.93 -105.90
CA PRO A 2 80.46 -90.46 -105.78
C PRO A 2 79.02 -90.08 -105.34
N GLY A 3 78.56 -88.85 -105.10
CA GLY A 3 78.97 -87.46 -105.39
C GLY A 3 77.69 -86.61 -105.65
N PHE A 4 77.79 -85.28 -105.54
CA PHE A 4 76.77 -84.21 -105.77
C PHE A 4 75.71 -84.00 -104.67
N GLY A 5 75.27 -82.78 -104.33
CA GLY A 5 75.44 -81.44 -104.90
C GLY A 5 74.58 -80.43 -104.11
N SER A 6 74.95 -79.14 -104.13
CA SER A 6 74.44 -78.07 -103.26
C SER A 6 73.06 -77.50 -103.62
N SER A 7 72.41 -76.79 -102.67
CA SER A 7 71.79 -75.48 -102.96
C SER A 7 71.62 -74.62 -101.69
N LYS A 8 71.84 -73.30 -101.81
CA LYS A 8 71.73 -72.26 -100.76
C LYS A 8 70.31 -71.69 -100.68
N ARG A 9 69.85 -71.30 -99.49
CA ARG A 9 69.08 -70.05 -99.22
C ARG A 9 69.30 -69.58 -97.76
N PRO A 10 69.45 -68.27 -97.48
CA PRO A 10 69.47 -67.73 -96.12
C PRO A 10 68.07 -67.26 -95.70
N ALA A 11 67.73 -67.33 -94.40
CA ALA A 11 66.55 -66.68 -93.85
C ALA A 11 66.80 -66.14 -92.43
N PHE A 12 66.29 -64.93 -92.24
CA PHE A 12 66.51 -63.92 -91.20
C PHE A 12 66.44 -64.35 -89.72
N LYS A 13 67.21 -63.64 -88.88
CA LYS A 13 67.09 -63.57 -87.41
C LYS A 13 66.06 -62.50 -87.01
N PRO A 14 65.42 -62.64 -85.84
CA PRO A 14 65.44 -61.53 -84.89
C PRO A 14 65.80 -61.97 -83.47
N THR A 15 66.37 -61.03 -82.74
CA THR A 15 67.04 -61.14 -81.44
C THR A 15 66.12 -60.92 -80.24
N ALA A 16 66.69 -61.21 -79.07
CA ALA A 16 66.65 -60.40 -77.84
C ALA A 16 65.67 -60.81 -76.72
N TYR A 17 66.26 -60.99 -75.53
CA TYR A 17 65.68 -61.01 -74.18
C TYR A 17 64.70 -62.14 -73.80
N GLY A 18 65.24 -63.15 -73.11
CA GLY A 18 64.45 -64.00 -72.23
C GLY A 18 64.16 -63.28 -70.91
N SER A 19 62.91 -62.87 -70.68
CA SER A 19 62.46 -62.28 -69.42
C SER A 19 61.77 -63.32 -68.53
N THR A 20 62.34 -63.61 -67.37
CA THR A 20 61.72 -64.43 -66.32
C THR A 20 60.62 -63.62 -65.61
N ARG A 21 59.37 -64.10 -65.62
CA ARG A 21 58.23 -63.48 -64.92
C ARG A 21 58.36 -63.61 -63.39
N ARG A 22 58.40 -62.48 -62.67
CA ARG A 22 58.23 -62.41 -61.21
C ARG A 22 56.82 -61.91 -60.88
N THR A 23 56.10 -62.65 -60.03
CA THR A 23 54.73 -62.32 -59.63
C THR A 23 54.72 -61.09 -58.71
N ARG A 24 53.91 -60.08 -59.08
CA ARG A 24 53.74 -58.82 -58.35
C ARG A 24 52.88 -59.07 -57.11
N ARG A 25 53.48 -59.14 -55.92
CA ARG A 25 52.76 -58.96 -54.66
C ARG A 25 52.65 -57.47 -54.38
N VAL A 26 51.42 -57.00 -54.14
CA VAL A 26 51.17 -55.62 -53.73
C VAL A 26 51.94 -55.33 -52.43
N PRO A 27 52.71 -54.23 -52.37
CA PRO A 27 53.45 -53.88 -51.17
C PRO A 27 52.49 -53.63 -50.00
N ARG A 28 52.75 -54.27 -48.85
CA ARG A 28 51.91 -54.17 -47.64
C ARG A 28 51.70 -52.73 -47.15
N TRP A 29 52.65 -51.82 -47.44
CA TRP A 29 52.54 -50.41 -47.08
C TRP A 29 51.41 -49.69 -47.83
N LEU A 30 51.13 -50.07 -49.08
CA LEU A 30 50.07 -49.46 -49.88
C LEU A 30 48.67 -49.87 -49.38
N VAL A 31 48.54 -51.10 -48.88
CA VAL A 31 47.29 -51.57 -48.26
C VAL A 31 47.03 -50.80 -46.96
N LEU A 32 48.05 -50.60 -46.11
CA LEU A 32 47.94 -49.82 -44.88
C LEU A 32 47.54 -48.36 -45.15
N LEU A 33 48.11 -47.74 -46.19
CA LEU A 33 47.79 -46.38 -46.59
C LEU A 33 46.33 -46.26 -47.05
N LEU A 34 45.86 -47.18 -47.91
CA LEU A 34 44.47 -47.18 -48.36
C LEU A 34 43.49 -47.43 -47.22
N THR A 35 43.77 -48.35 -46.29
CA THR A 35 42.92 -48.56 -45.12
C THR A 35 42.88 -47.34 -44.21
N GLY A 36 44.02 -46.66 -44.04
CA GLY A 36 44.09 -45.42 -43.26
C GLY A 36 43.29 -44.28 -43.89
N VAL A 37 43.31 -44.14 -45.22
CA VAL A 37 42.52 -43.13 -45.94
C VAL A 37 41.02 -43.44 -45.86
N VAL A 38 40.62 -44.72 -46.00
CA VAL A 38 39.22 -45.12 -45.89
C VAL A 38 38.70 -44.95 -44.45
N LEU A 39 39.50 -45.30 -43.44
CA LEU A 39 39.18 -45.05 -42.03
C LEU A 39 39.15 -43.54 -41.69
N GLY A 40 40.07 -42.75 -42.24
CA GLY A 40 40.10 -41.30 -42.05
C GLY A 40 38.92 -40.59 -42.71
N ALA A 41 38.60 -40.93 -43.96
CA ALA A 41 37.46 -40.37 -44.69
C ALA A 41 36.12 -40.83 -44.10
N GLY A 42 36.03 -42.10 -43.69
CA GLY A 42 34.85 -42.64 -43.01
C GLY A 42 34.64 -42.01 -41.63
N GLY A 43 35.72 -41.79 -40.87
CA GLY A 43 35.68 -41.12 -39.56
C GLY A 43 35.24 -39.67 -39.64
N LEU A 44 35.72 -38.91 -40.64
CA LEU A 44 35.31 -37.52 -40.85
C LEU A 44 33.84 -37.39 -41.25
N LEU A 45 33.35 -38.26 -42.15
CA LEU A 45 31.95 -38.25 -42.58
C LEU A 45 30.99 -38.67 -41.44
N PHE A 46 31.42 -39.59 -40.58
CA PHE A 46 30.63 -40.02 -39.42
C PHE A 46 30.51 -38.90 -38.37
N LEU A 47 31.60 -38.17 -38.11
CA LEU A 47 31.60 -37.05 -37.17
C LEU A 47 30.74 -35.88 -37.66
N GLN A 48 30.77 -35.61 -38.97
CA GLN A 48 29.97 -34.54 -39.57
C GLN A 48 28.48 -34.88 -39.63
N LYS A 49 28.11 -36.16 -39.76
CA LYS A 49 26.71 -36.61 -39.84
C LYS A 49 26.03 -36.73 -38.47
N ASN A 50 26.79 -37.01 -37.42
CA ASN A 50 26.23 -37.24 -36.07
C ASN A 50 26.38 -36.04 -35.11
N TYR A 51 27.26 -35.08 -35.41
CA TYR A 51 27.49 -33.87 -34.58
C TYR A 51 27.45 -32.55 -35.39
N GLY A 52 26.96 -32.57 -36.62
CA GLY A 52 26.64 -31.33 -37.33
C GLY A 52 25.52 -30.60 -36.58
N PRO A 53 25.62 -29.28 -36.35
CA PRO A 53 24.55 -28.53 -35.70
C PRO A 53 23.24 -28.82 -36.44
N PRO A 54 22.14 -29.13 -35.72
CA PRO A 54 20.86 -29.37 -36.36
C PRO A 54 20.61 -28.15 -37.24
N ARG A 55 20.51 -28.37 -38.56
CA ARG A 55 20.17 -27.28 -39.46
C ARG A 55 18.73 -26.96 -39.09
N LEU A 56 18.53 -25.92 -38.27
CA LEU A 56 17.20 -25.41 -37.99
C LEU A 56 16.56 -25.21 -39.37
N THR A 57 15.52 -25.97 -39.67
CA THR A 57 14.68 -25.68 -40.83
C THR A 57 14.24 -24.22 -40.69
N VAL A 58 14.04 -23.53 -41.82
CA VAL A 58 13.74 -22.08 -41.81
C VAL A 58 12.58 -21.77 -40.84
N GLU A 59 11.57 -22.66 -40.79
CA GLU A 59 10.47 -22.62 -39.82
C GLU A 59 10.90 -22.70 -38.34
N GLN A 60 11.85 -23.57 -37.97
CA GLN A 60 12.33 -23.67 -36.58
C GLN A 60 13.13 -22.42 -36.16
N SER A 61 13.85 -21.81 -37.09
CA SER A 61 14.55 -20.54 -36.83
C SER A 61 13.57 -19.39 -36.64
N GLU A 62 12.51 -19.35 -37.46
CA GLU A 62 11.44 -18.36 -37.31
C GLU A 62 10.67 -18.54 -36.00
N GLN A 63 10.32 -19.77 -35.61
CA GLN A 63 9.69 -20.07 -34.33
C GLN A 63 10.56 -19.62 -33.15
N LEU A 64 11.86 -19.96 -33.17
CA LEU A 64 12.78 -19.56 -32.10
C LEU A 64 12.96 -18.04 -32.05
N HIS A 65 12.99 -17.36 -33.21
CA HIS A 65 13.07 -15.91 -33.27
C HIS A 65 11.80 -15.25 -32.69
N ASN A 66 10.63 -15.79 -33.01
CA ASN A 66 9.35 -15.33 -32.46
C ASN A 66 9.30 -15.53 -30.94
N ASP A 67 9.72 -16.69 -30.43
CA ASP A 67 9.76 -16.97 -28.99
C ASP A 67 10.73 -16.05 -28.24
N LEU A 68 11.91 -15.80 -28.80
CA LEU A 68 12.86 -14.84 -28.25
C LEU A 68 12.30 -13.42 -28.23
N ASN A 69 11.60 -13.02 -29.30
CA ASN A 69 11.00 -11.70 -29.38
C ASN A 69 9.86 -11.56 -28.35
N ASN A 70 8.99 -12.57 -28.23
CA ASN A 70 7.94 -12.63 -27.21
C ASN A 70 8.52 -12.56 -25.79
N SER A 71 9.55 -13.35 -25.49
CA SER A 71 10.22 -13.32 -24.18
C SER A 71 10.86 -11.96 -23.88
N ASN A 72 11.43 -11.29 -24.89
CA ASN A 72 11.98 -9.95 -24.72
C ASN A 72 10.88 -8.91 -24.45
N LEU A 73 9.73 -9.00 -25.13
CA LEU A 73 8.57 -8.15 -24.85
C LEU A 73 8.03 -8.38 -23.44
N ASP A 74 7.93 -9.62 -23.00
CA ASP A 74 7.50 -9.97 -21.63
C ASP A 74 8.47 -9.43 -20.59
N LYS A 75 9.78 -9.56 -20.79
CA LYS A 75 10.79 -8.95 -19.91
C LYS A 75 10.63 -7.44 -19.81
N GLN A 76 10.46 -6.75 -20.95
CA GLN A 76 10.24 -5.30 -20.96
C GLN A 76 8.96 -4.92 -20.20
N ARG A 77 7.88 -5.69 -20.38
CA ARG A 77 6.62 -5.48 -19.67
C ARG A 77 6.75 -5.70 -18.16
N LEU A 78 7.38 -6.80 -17.74
CA LEU A 78 7.63 -7.12 -16.33
C LEU A 78 8.54 -6.08 -15.68
N GLN A 79 9.55 -5.59 -16.40
CA GLN A 79 10.43 -4.55 -15.88
C GLN A 79 9.71 -3.21 -15.72
N SER A 80 8.81 -2.86 -16.65
CA SER A 80 7.92 -1.71 -16.50
C SER A 80 6.98 -1.86 -15.29
N GLN A 81 6.38 -3.04 -15.10
CA GLN A 81 5.52 -3.34 -13.95
C GLN A 81 6.29 -3.28 -12.62
N LEU A 82 7.51 -3.82 -12.57
CA LEU A 82 8.38 -3.74 -11.40
C LEU A 82 8.75 -2.29 -11.08
N ASN A 83 9.10 -1.50 -12.10
CA ASN A 83 9.40 -0.08 -11.92
C ASN A 83 8.17 0.68 -11.39
N GLN A 84 6.97 0.36 -11.88
CA GLN A 84 5.73 0.95 -11.41
C GLN A 84 5.44 0.55 -9.96
N ALA A 85 5.48 -0.75 -9.64
CA ALA A 85 5.25 -1.25 -8.29
C ALA A 85 6.27 -0.68 -7.28
N THR A 86 7.53 -0.50 -7.71
CA THR A 86 8.58 0.12 -6.87
C THR A 86 8.28 1.59 -6.58
N ARG A 87 7.79 2.34 -7.58
CA ARG A 87 7.33 3.73 -7.39
C ARG A 87 6.10 3.81 -6.50
N ASP A 88 5.14 2.91 -6.67
CA ASP A 88 3.92 2.90 -5.87
C ASP A 88 4.23 2.55 -4.41
N LEU A 89 5.13 1.58 -4.18
CA LEU A 89 5.60 1.20 -2.87
C LEU A 89 6.37 2.35 -2.19
N SER A 90 7.27 3.02 -2.90
CA SER A 90 7.99 4.17 -2.33
C SER A 90 7.04 5.32 -1.98
N ALA A 91 6.09 5.65 -2.86
CA ALA A 91 5.05 6.65 -2.60
C ALA A 91 4.18 6.27 -1.39
N ALA A 92 3.77 5.01 -1.28
CA ALA A 92 3.00 4.51 -0.15
C ALA A 92 3.79 4.61 1.17
N ARG A 93 5.07 4.22 1.17
CA ARG A 93 5.96 4.37 2.34
C ARG A 93 6.11 5.83 2.77
N SER A 94 6.34 6.74 1.83
CA SER A 94 6.41 8.17 2.12
C SER A 94 5.10 8.71 2.70
N LYS A 95 3.95 8.27 2.17
CA LYS A 95 2.63 8.63 2.69
C LYS A 95 2.43 8.13 4.12
N ILE A 96 2.77 6.87 4.41
CA ILE A 96 2.73 6.30 5.76
C ILE A 96 3.63 7.10 6.72
N GLY A 97 4.85 7.44 6.30
CA GLY A 97 5.75 8.30 7.09
C GLY A 97 5.12 9.64 7.43
N SER A 98 4.56 10.32 6.43
CA SER A 98 3.90 11.62 6.62
C SER A 98 2.69 11.55 7.55
N LEU A 99 1.85 10.51 7.40
CA LEU A 99 0.69 10.28 8.27
C LEU A 99 1.12 9.98 9.71
N THR A 100 2.20 9.20 9.88
CA THR A 100 2.75 8.90 11.21
C THR A 100 3.20 10.18 11.91
N THR A 101 3.92 11.06 11.22
CA THR A 101 4.32 12.36 11.76
C THR A 101 3.11 13.24 12.09
N GLN A 102 2.09 13.29 11.22
CA GLN A 102 0.87 14.06 11.47
C GLN A 102 0.11 13.54 12.69
N VAL A 103 -0.01 12.22 12.87
CA VAL A 103 -0.64 11.62 14.05
C VAL A 103 0.14 11.96 15.32
N GLN A 104 1.48 11.87 15.30
CA GLN A 104 2.31 12.25 16.44
C GLN A 104 2.16 13.74 16.80
N GLN A 105 2.14 14.62 15.80
CA GLN A 105 1.91 16.06 16.01
C GLN A 105 0.52 16.35 16.58
N ALA A 106 -0.52 15.70 16.03
CA ALA A 106 -1.89 15.84 16.53
C ALA A 106 -2.00 15.35 17.99
N GLN A 107 -1.40 14.21 18.32
CA GLN A 107 -1.38 13.69 19.69
C GLN A 107 -0.64 14.63 20.65
N ALA A 108 0.51 15.17 20.24
CA ALA A 108 1.25 16.15 21.03
C ALA A 108 0.43 17.43 21.26
N GLN A 109 -0.29 17.90 20.24
CA GLN A 109 -1.16 19.06 20.35
C GLN A 109 -2.34 18.79 21.29
N VAL A 110 -2.98 17.61 21.22
CA VAL A 110 -4.04 17.21 22.14
C VAL A 110 -3.52 17.14 23.58
N ALA A 111 -2.35 16.55 23.81
CA ALA A 111 -1.75 16.48 25.14
C ALA A 111 -1.43 17.87 25.70
N LYS A 112 -0.89 18.77 24.87
CA LYS A 112 -0.63 20.16 25.23
C LYS A 112 -1.92 20.89 25.59
N THR A 113 -2.95 20.84 24.72
CA THR A 113 -4.24 21.47 24.98
C THR A 113 -4.91 20.89 26.23
N ALA A 114 -4.80 19.59 26.48
CA ALA A 114 -5.30 18.98 27.71
C ALA A 114 -4.59 19.52 28.96
N SER A 115 -3.26 19.71 28.88
CA SER A 115 -2.46 20.28 29.98
C SER A 115 -2.81 21.75 30.22
N ASP A 116 -2.94 22.54 29.15
CA ASP A 116 -3.36 23.95 29.23
C ASP A 116 -4.76 24.06 29.86
N LEU A 117 -5.70 23.19 29.45
CA LEU A 117 -7.03 23.12 30.07
C LEU A 117 -6.96 22.77 31.55
N GLN A 118 -6.09 21.85 31.97
CA GLN A 118 -5.90 21.53 33.39
C GLN A 118 -5.35 22.73 34.18
N LEU A 119 -4.41 23.49 33.61
CA LEU A 119 -3.92 24.72 34.23
C LEU A 119 -5.03 25.76 34.39
N PHE A 120 -5.87 25.94 33.37
CA PHE A 120 -7.04 26.84 33.47
C PHE A 120 -8.05 26.35 34.51
N VAL A 121 -8.34 25.06 34.54
CA VAL A 121 -9.21 24.42 35.55
C VAL A 121 -8.69 24.68 36.97
N ASN A 122 -7.39 24.54 37.20
CA ASN A 122 -6.78 24.76 38.51
C ASN A 122 -6.75 26.25 38.91
N ALA A 123 -6.68 27.16 37.94
CA ALA A 123 -6.70 28.60 38.16
C ALA A 123 -8.12 29.18 38.30
N MET A 124 -9.18 28.41 38.02
CA MET A 124 -10.55 28.90 38.12
C MET A 124 -10.96 29.06 39.60
N PRO A 125 -11.49 30.24 40.00
CA PRO A 125 -11.97 30.44 41.35
C PRO A 125 -13.22 29.58 41.65
N PRO A 126 -13.48 29.26 42.93
CA PRO A 126 -14.71 28.63 43.37
C PRO A 126 -15.93 29.39 42.83
N GLY A 127 -16.95 28.66 42.36
CA GLY A 127 -18.16 29.28 41.83
C GLY A 127 -18.82 30.18 42.88
N PRO A 128 -19.54 31.25 42.47
CA PRO A 128 -20.07 32.27 43.38
C PRO A 128 -21.06 31.73 44.42
N ARG A 129 -21.57 30.51 44.24
CA ARG A 129 -22.50 29.83 45.16
C ARG A 129 -21.83 28.77 46.04
N GLY A 130 -20.53 28.50 45.88
CA GLY A 130 -19.81 27.48 46.66
C GLY A 130 -20.36 26.06 46.56
N THR A 131 -21.23 25.79 45.59
CA THR A 131 -21.83 24.46 45.37
C THR A 131 -20.87 23.57 44.59
N SER A 132 -20.83 22.30 44.96
CA SER A 132 -20.10 21.25 44.23
C SER A 132 -21.05 20.09 43.99
N PRO A 133 -21.38 19.75 42.73
CA PRO A 133 -20.92 20.40 41.49
C PRO A 133 -21.38 21.85 41.35
N GLY A 134 -20.63 22.67 40.62
CA GLY A 134 -20.92 24.09 40.40
C GLY A 134 -20.90 24.45 38.92
N ILE A 135 -21.85 25.28 38.49
CA ILE A 135 -21.92 25.81 37.11
C ILE A 135 -20.91 26.96 36.97
N ARG A 136 -19.79 26.71 36.30
CA ARG A 136 -18.63 27.62 36.23
C ARG A 136 -18.73 28.64 35.11
N SER A 137 -19.14 28.21 33.94
CA SER A 137 -19.40 29.08 32.81
C SER A 137 -20.64 28.61 32.07
N ALA A 138 -21.34 29.55 31.46
CA ALA A 138 -22.38 29.23 30.51
C ALA A 138 -22.56 30.39 29.53
N ALA A 139 -22.74 30.05 28.26
CA ALA A 139 -23.03 30.98 27.18
C ALA A 139 -24.29 30.50 26.45
N PHE A 140 -25.10 31.46 26.02
CA PHE A 140 -26.36 31.22 25.35
C PHE A 140 -26.50 32.20 24.20
N GLU A 141 -26.88 31.70 23.02
CA GLU A 141 -27.03 32.49 21.81
C GLU A 141 -28.35 32.12 21.11
N ASN A 142 -29.11 33.13 20.67
CA ASN A 142 -30.32 32.89 19.88
C ASN A 142 -29.93 32.75 18.41
N ASN A 143 -30.23 31.61 17.81
CA ASN A 143 -29.89 31.32 16.42
C ASN A 143 -31.14 30.86 15.65
N ALA A 144 -31.74 31.76 14.87
CA ALA A 144 -32.84 31.46 13.94
C ALA A 144 -33.97 30.58 14.52
N GLY A 145 -34.41 30.87 15.75
CA GLY A 145 -35.46 30.09 16.44
C GLY A 145 -34.95 28.94 17.31
N ASN A 146 -33.64 28.75 17.39
CA ASN A 146 -32.98 27.84 18.32
C ASN A 146 -32.23 28.63 19.40
N LEU A 147 -32.00 27.98 20.54
CA LEU A 147 -31.11 28.43 21.60
C LEU A 147 -29.87 27.55 21.60
N ASP A 148 -28.76 28.10 21.11
CA ASP A 148 -27.45 27.47 21.22
C ASP A 148 -26.93 27.67 22.64
N TYR A 149 -26.43 26.61 23.25
CA TYR A 149 -25.96 26.63 24.63
C TYR A 149 -24.61 25.94 24.78
N GLN A 150 -23.79 26.50 25.66
CA GLN A 150 -22.50 25.95 26.08
C GLN A 150 -22.40 26.10 27.59
N ILE A 151 -22.28 25.00 28.32
CA ILE A 151 -22.32 24.99 29.79
C ILE A 151 -21.15 24.18 30.31
N LEU A 152 -20.34 24.80 31.16
CA LEU A 152 -19.25 24.15 31.89
C LEU A 152 -19.65 23.94 33.34
N ILE A 153 -19.75 22.67 33.74
CA ILE A 153 -20.02 22.26 35.10
C ILE A 153 -18.74 21.63 35.64
N MET A 154 -18.31 22.05 36.83
CA MET A 154 -17.12 21.50 37.47
C MET A 154 -17.39 21.15 38.92
N GLN A 155 -16.83 20.03 39.32
CA GLN A 155 -16.82 19.57 40.69
C GLN A 155 -15.55 20.08 41.38
N ASP A 156 -15.69 20.52 42.63
CA ASP A 156 -14.51 20.91 43.41
C ASP A 156 -13.66 19.68 43.72
N PRO A 157 -12.33 19.75 43.48
CA PRO A 157 -11.42 18.62 43.73
C PRO A 157 -11.39 18.20 45.21
N ALA A 158 -11.76 19.11 46.13
CA ALA A 158 -11.85 18.84 47.57
C ALA A 158 -13.02 17.92 47.93
N LYS A 159 -14.10 17.88 47.14
CA LYS A 159 -15.28 17.04 47.36
C LYS A 159 -15.21 15.85 46.41
N LYS A 160 -14.43 14.83 46.78
CA LYS A 160 -14.22 13.59 46.01
C LYS A 160 -15.51 12.76 45.89
N ILE A 161 -16.28 12.97 44.83
CA ILE A 161 -17.31 12.02 44.36
C ILE A 161 -16.76 11.43 43.06
N ALA A 162 -16.70 10.10 42.97
CA ALA A 162 -16.03 9.41 41.86
C ALA A 162 -16.70 9.66 40.50
N THR A 163 -18.02 9.81 40.48
CA THR A 163 -18.80 10.25 39.32
C THR A 163 -20.12 10.80 39.85
N TYR A 164 -20.42 12.06 39.56
CA TYR A 164 -21.71 12.67 39.85
C TYR A 164 -22.64 12.43 38.67
N GLN A 165 -23.84 11.92 38.96
CA GLN A 165 -24.92 11.74 37.99
C GLN A 165 -26.03 12.72 38.30
N GLY A 166 -26.46 13.48 37.31
CA GLY A 166 -27.55 14.42 37.52
C GLY A 166 -28.29 14.75 36.23
N THR A 167 -29.44 15.40 36.37
CA THR A 167 -30.25 15.84 35.24
C THR A 167 -30.11 17.34 35.08
N LEU A 168 -29.93 17.78 33.84
CA LEU A 168 -29.77 19.19 33.49
C LEU A 168 -31.05 19.74 32.84
N GLU A 169 -31.55 20.83 33.39
CA GLU A 169 -32.72 21.55 32.90
C GLU A 169 -32.40 23.02 32.67
N LEU A 170 -32.95 23.60 31.61
CA LEU A 170 -32.90 25.03 31.32
C LEU A 170 -34.29 25.64 31.45
N VAL A 171 -34.43 26.63 32.32
CA VAL A 171 -35.62 27.46 32.39
C VAL A 171 -35.33 28.75 31.65
N VAL A 172 -35.90 28.88 30.46
CA VAL A 172 -35.69 29.99 29.54
C VAL A 172 -36.81 31.01 29.69
N ALA A 173 -36.46 32.21 30.13
CA ALA A 173 -37.33 33.36 30.17
C ALA A 173 -37.09 34.25 28.96
N GLY A 174 -38.15 34.60 28.25
CA GLY A 174 -38.06 35.31 26.99
C GLY A 174 -39.37 36.01 26.60
N ASN A 175 -39.39 36.50 25.37
CA ASN A 175 -40.52 37.24 24.84
C ASN A 175 -40.92 36.65 23.49
N TYR A 176 -42.22 36.61 23.23
CA TYR A 176 -42.74 36.33 21.90
C TYR A 176 -42.73 37.58 21.02
N THR A 177 -42.74 37.41 19.71
CA THR A 177 -42.99 38.47 18.73
C THR A 177 -44.34 39.19 18.97
N SER A 178 -45.30 38.50 19.59
CA SER A 178 -46.59 39.06 20.04
C SER A 178 -46.49 39.99 21.26
N GLY A 179 -45.31 40.18 21.85
CA GLY A 179 -45.08 41.02 23.04
C GLY A 179 -45.36 40.33 24.38
N LYS A 180 -45.84 39.07 24.37
CA LYS A 180 -46.07 38.29 25.60
C LYS A 180 -44.75 37.77 26.19
N HIS A 181 -44.62 37.83 27.51
CA HIS A 181 -43.52 37.20 28.25
C HIS A 181 -43.89 35.78 28.66
N ALA A 182 -42.95 34.85 28.53
CA ALA A 182 -43.14 33.47 29.00
C ALA A 182 -41.84 32.85 29.50
N ASN A 183 -42.00 31.87 30.38
CA ASN A 183 -40.93 31.00 30.84
C ASN A 183 -41.19 29.59 30.32
N ILE A 184 -40.18 29.00 29.69
CA ILE A 184 -40.25 27.66 29.11
C ILE A 184 -39.18 26.81 29.79
N THR A 185 -39.56 25.61 30.22
CA THR A 185 -38.61 24.64 30.75
C THR A 185 -38.22 23.68 29.64
N LEU A 186 -36.92 23.58 29.37
CA LEU A 186 -36.31 22.74 28.34
C LEU A 186 -35.42 21.70 29.04
N PRO A 187 -35.78 20.41 29.01
CA PRO A 187 -34.91 19.36 29.52
C PRO A 187 -33.76 19.11 28.55
N ILE A 188 -32.52 19.15 29.03
CA ILE A 188 -31.34 18.80 28.21
C ILE A 188 -31.06 17.30 28.30
N GLY A 189 -31.29 16.71 29.48
CA GLY A 189 -31.12 15.28 29.73
C GLY A 189 -30.15 14.99 30.86
N ASP A 190 -29.79 13.71 30.99
CA ASP A 190 -28.90 13.24 32.03
C ASP A 190 -27.43 13.55 31.69
N THR A 191 -26.68 13.93 32.71
CA THR A 191 -25.29 14.36 32.62
C THR A 191 -24.47 13.66 33.69
N SER A 192 -23.44 12.96 33.25
CA SER A 192 -22.41 12.33 34.09
C SER A 192 -21.17 13.21 34.11
N LEU A 193 -20.67 13.56 35.30
CA LEU A 193 -19.43 14.32 35.45
C LEU A 193 -18.50 13.68 36.46
N GLN A 194 -17.22 13.56 36.11
CA GLN A 194 -16.19 13.00 36.99
C GLN A 194 -15.36 14.10 37.68
N GLN A 195 -14.99 15.13 36.93
CA GLN A 195 -14.33 16.33 37.46
C GLN A 195 -14.91 17.59 36.80
N TYR A 196 -15.12 17.54 35.50
CA TYR A 196 -15.82 18.54 34.73
C TYR A 196 -16.63 17.89 33.62
N VAL A 197 -17.62 18.61 33.11
CA VAL A 197 -18.36 18.25 31.91
C VAL A 197 -18.67 19.52 31.12
N PHE A 198 -18.46 19.43 29.81
CA PHE A 198 -18.82 20.49 28.88
C PHE A 198 -20.04 20.04 28.08
N VAL A 199 -21.18 20.65 28.37
CA VAL A 199 -22.44 20.35 27.70
C VAL A 199 -22.67 21.41 26.64
N ARG A 200 -22.72 21.00 25.38
CA ARG A 200 -22.99 21.87 24.23
C ARG A 200 -24.13 21.30 23.40
N GLY A 201 -24.95 22.17 22.84
CA GLY A 201 -26.03 21.76 21.96
C GLY A 201 -26.87 22.94 21.50
N SER A 202 -27.95 22.60 20.82
CA SER A 202 -28.95 23.54 20.35
C SER A 202 -30.32 22.96 20.68
N VAL A 203 -31.22 23.80 21.20
CA VAL A 203 -32.59 23.40 21.51
C VAL A 203 -33.55 24.32 20.77
N GLN A 204 -34.55 23.73 20.13
CA GLN A 204 -35.55 24.50 19.39
C GLN A 204 -36.44 25.26 20.37
N LEU A 205 -36.60 26.55 20.13
CA LEU A 205 -37.53 27.40 20.86
C LEU A 205 -38.89 27.39 20.13
N PRO A 206 -40.01 27.60 20.85
CA PRO A 206 -41.30 27.78 20.21
C PRO A 206 -41.31 28.95 19.22
N ASP A 207 -42.15 28.84 18.20
CA ASP A 207 -42.20 29.83 17.11
C ASP A 207 -42.40 31.26 17.63
N GLY A 208 -41.53 32.16 17.17
CA GLY A 208 -41.54 33.56 17.54
C GLY A 208 -41.08 33.85 18.97
N PHE A 209 -40.54 32.87 19.72
CA PHE A 209 -39.97 33.08 21.04
C PHE A 209 -38.47 33.41 20.97
N SER A 210 -38.06 34.49 21.63
CA SER A 210 -36.65 34.88 21.78
C SER A 210 -36.24 34.81 23.25
N ALA A 211 -35.19 34.05 23.54
CA ALA A 211 -34.67 33.90 24.89
C ALA A 211 -33.94 35.16 25.34
N ARG A 212 -34.21 35.62 26.57
CA ARG A 212 -33.55 36.79 27.18
C ARG A 212 -32.72 36.43 28.39
N GLN A 213 -33.17 35.44 29.15
CA GLN A 213 -32.51 34.97 30.35
C GLN A 213 -32.70 33.46 30.47
N VAL A 214 -31.64 32.76 30.86
CA VAL A 214 -31.68 31.31 31.05
C VAL A 214 -31.24 30.99 32.47
N THR A 215 -32.07 30.24 33.17
CA THR A 215 -31.75 29.66 34.47
C THR A 215 -31.44 28.19 34.30
N ILE A 216 -30.19 27.84 34.52
CA ILE A 216 -29.69 26.47 34.53
C ILE A 216 -30.02 25.86 35.88
N ARG A 217 -30.55 24.64 35.88
CA ARG A 217 -30.79 23.82 37.06
C ARG A 217 -30.12 22.46 36.87
N LEU A 218 -29.28 22.11 37.82
CA LEU A 218 -28.66 20.79 37.91
C LEU A 218 -29.25 20.08 39.12
N THR A 219 -29.91 18.95 38.90
CA THR A 219 -30.45 18.10 39.96
C THR A 219 -29.64 16.82 40.09
N ASP A 220 -29.51 16.28 41.29
CA ASP A 220 -28.93 14.95 41.55
C ASP A 220 -29.94 13.84 41.20
N GLY A 221 -29.51 12.56 41.21
CA GLY A 221 -30.39 11.40 40.98
C GLY A 221 -31.59 11.33 41.93
N ASN A 222 -31.51 11.97 43.10
CA ASN A 222 -32.62 12.13 44.04
C ASN A 222 -33.52 13.35 43.76
N LYS A 223 -33.42 13.96 42.56
CA LYS A 223 -34.11 15.20 42.15
C LYS A 223 -33.88 16.41 43.06
N ARG A 224 -32.82 16.37 43.88
CA ARG A 224 -32.41 17.49 44.73
C ARG A 224 -31.60 18.49 43.92
N LEU A 225 -31.84 19.78 44.10
CA LEU A 225 -31.10 20.84 43.40
C LEU A 225 -29.65 20.89 43.90
N SER A 226 -28.71 20.55 43.04
CA SER A 226 -27.28 20.56 43.35
C SER A 226 -26.64 21.89 42.98
N ALA A 227 -27.04 22.46 41.84
CA ALA A 227 -26.58 23.77 41.40
C ALA A 227 -27.65 24.50 40.59
N THR A 228 -27.64 25.82 40.68
CA THR A 228 -28.41 26.66 39.76
C THR A 228 -27.60 27.89 39.40
N ARG A 229 -27.80 28.42 38.19
CA ARG A 229 -27.20 29.68 37.74
C ARG A 229 -28.09 30.35 36.70
N THR A 230 -28.25 31.65 36.82
CA THR A 230 -29.05 32.45 35.89
C THR A 230 -28.13 33.38 35.12
N LEU A 231 -28.22 33.36 33.79
CA LEU A 231 -27.45 34.23 32.91
C LEU A 231 -28.36 34.86 31.86
N ARG A 232 -27.94 36.01 31.31
CA ARG A 232 -28.60 36.63 30.16
C ARG A 232 -28.08 35.99 28.87
N VAL A 233 -28.97 35.89 27.89
CA VAL A 233 -28.63 35.43 26.54
C VAL A 233 -27.96 36.58 25.80
N SER A 234 -26.87 36.32 25.08
CA SER A 234 -26.28 37.33 24.21
C SER A 234 -27.26 37.69 23.09
N ARG A 235 -27.33 38.99 22.80
CA ARG A 235 -28.19 39.51 21.73
C ARG A 235 -27.63 39.11 20.37
#